data_AF-A0A7M3ZYN0-F1
#
_entry.id   AF-A0A7M3ZYN0-F1
#
_cell.length_a   1.000
_cell.length_b   1.000
_cell.length_c   1.000
_cell.angle_alpha   90.00
_cell.angle_beta   90.00
_cell.angle_gamma   90.00
#
_symmetry.space_group_name_H-M   'P 1'
#
loop_
_entity.id
_entity.type
_entity.pdbx_description
1 polymer ?
#
loop_
_entity_poly.entity_id
_entity_poly.type
_entity_poly.pdbx_seq_one_letter_code
_entity_poly.pdbx_strand_id
1 'polypeptide(L)'
;MATHGDHPPLPDHLESLLMEDVHTVFLKADCPPRVKRGSIGSLKLVEVDASTTAWDTLQLEQLETDLLDLVEEHRHRSDCFLEIDR
;
A
#
# COMPACT_ATOMS: atom_id res chain seq x y z
N MET A 1 -1.92 -19.31 -4.44
CA MET A 1 -0.76 -18.60 -3.89
C MET A 1 -0.50 -17.52 -4.90
N ALA A 2 -0.71 -16.27 -4.51
CA ALA A 2 -0.57 -15.13 -5.40
C ALA A 2 0.83 -15.15 -5.99
N THR A 3 0.92 -15.06 -7.32
CA THR A 3 2.21 -14.82 -7.97
C THR A 3 2.63 -13.39 -7.65
N HIS A 4 3.94 -13.10 -7.65
CA HIS A 4 4.39 -11.73 -7.49
C HIS A 4 3.73 -10.82 -8.54
N GLY A 5 3.04 -9.77 -8.10
CA GLY A 5 2.25 -8.88 -8.98
C GLY A 5 0.84 -9.37 -9.34
N ASP A 6 0.40 -10.53 -8.85
CA ASP A 6 -0.97 -11.03 -9.01
C ASP A 6 -1.81 -10.67 -7.78
N HIS A 7 -2.37 -9.46 -7.79
CA HIS A 7 -3.34 -8.97 -6.82
C HIS A 7 -4.54 -8.32 -7.54
N PRO A 8 -5.70 -8.22 -6.88
CA PRO A 8 -6.78 -7.35 -7.33
C PRO A 8 -6.29 -5.92 -7.59
N PRO A 9 -6.85 -5.20 -8.57
CA PRO A 9 -6.42 -3.83 -8.87
C PRO A 9 -6.54 -2.95 -7.63
N LEU A 10 -5.47 -2.21 -7.32
CA LEU A 10 -5.45 -1.32 -6.18
C LEU A 10 -5.90 0.09 -6.61
N PRO A 11 -6.30 0.95 -5.67
CA PRO A 11 -6.52 2.35 -5.99
C PRO A 11 -5.24 2.99 -6.56
N ASP A 12 -5.35 3.73 -7.67
CA ASP A 12 -4.19 4.30 -8.43
C ASP A 12 -3.20 5.07 -7.55
N HIS A 13 -3.73 5.81 -6.58
CA HIS A 13 -2.96 6.63 -5.64
C HIS A 13 -2.11 5.78 -4.66
N LEU A 14 -2.50 4.53 -4.40
CA LEU A 14 -1.74 3.57 -3.61
C LEU A 14 -0.81 2.76 -4.52
N GLU A 15 -1.30 2.32 -5.68
CA GLU A 15 -0.55 1.51 -6.64
C GLU A 15 0.69 2.25 -7.15
N SER A 16 0.57 3.55 -7.41
CA SER A 16 1.71 4.41 -7.80
C SER A 16 2.84 4.49 -6.77
N LEU A 17 2.58 4.15 -5.50
CA LEU A 17 3.60 4.11 -4.43
C LEU A 17 4.29 2.73 -4.33
N LEU A 18 3.70 1.68 -4.92
CA LEU A 18 4.16 0.29 -4.89
C LEU A 18 5.06 -0.03 -6.10
N MET A 19 6.21 0.64 -6.19
CA MET A 19 7.22 0.39 -7.24
C MET A 19 7.93 -0.97 -7.08
N GLU A 20 8.67 -1.40 -8.11
CA GLU A 20 9.30 -2.74 -8.22
C GLU A 20 10.14 -3.20 -7.01
N ASP A 21 10.70 -2.27 -6.22
CA ASP A 21 11.50 -2.58 -5.04
C ASP A 21 10.85 -2.18 -3.70
N VAL A 22 9.58 -1.77 -3.71
CA VAL A 22 8.80 -1.35 -2.53
C VAL A 22 7.97 -2.52 -2.00
N HIS A 23 8.14 -2.82 -0.70
CA HIS A 23 7.43 -3.92 -0.03
C HIS A 23 6.34 -3.43 0.94
N THR A 24 6.40 -2.17 1.36
CA THR A 24 5.48 -1.62 2.35
C THR A 24 5.39 -0.11 2.15
N VAL A 25 4.17 0.41 2.08
CA VAL A 25 3.87 1.85 2.07
C VAL A 25 3.37 2.24 3.47
N PHE A 26 3.86 3.37 3.97
CA PHE A 26 3.43 3.98 5.22
C PHE A 26 2.78 5.32 4.90
N LEU A 27 1.48 5.39 5.16
CA LEU A 27 0.68 6.59 5.01
C LEU A 27 0.29 7.13 6.38
N LYS A 28 0.33 8.45 6.54
CA LYS A 28 -0.11 9.15 7.73
C LYS A 28 -0.56 10.55 7.33
N ALA A 29 -1.66 11.01 7.92
CA ALA A 29 -2.20 12.34 7.66
C ALA A 29 -1.13 13.41 7.90
N ASP A 30 -1.10 14.40 7.01
CA ASP A 30 -0.19 15.55 7.04
C ASP A 30 1.30 15.17 7.03
N CYS A 31 1.63 13.96 6.58
CA CYS A 31 3.00 13.47 6.46
C CYS A 31 3.26 13.00 5.02
N PRO A 32 4.47 13.21 4.48
CA PRO A 32 4.87 12.58 3.23
C PRO A 32 4.78 11.04 3.33
N PRO A 33 4.34 10.35 2.26
CA PRO A 33 4.40 8.91 2.19
C PRO A 33 5.83 8.40 2.40
N ARG A 34 5.96 7.29 3.13
CA ARG A 34 7.25 6.61 3.28
C ARG A 34 7.13 5.19 2.75
N VAL A 35 8.16 4.69 2.11
CA VAL A 35 8.20 3.34 1.58
C VAL A 35 9.39 2.57 2.14
N LYS A 36 9.16 1.30 2.45
CA LYS A 36 10.24 0.35 2.75
C LYS A 36 10.64 -0.33 1.46
N ARG A 37 11.87 -0.06 1.00
CA ARG A 37 12.37 -0.55 -0.29
C ARG A 37 13.76 -1.19 -0.21
N GLY A 38 14.07 -2.02 -1.21
CA GLY A 38 15.37 -2.70 -1.39
C GLY A 38 15.31 -4.21 -1.14
N SER A 39 16.45 -4.90 -1.28
CA SER A 39 16.54 -6.35 -1.09
C SER A 39 16.71 -6.74 0.38
N ILE A 40 16.46 -8.03 0.67
CA ILE A 40 16.66 -8.63 2.00
C ILE A 40 18.11 -8.40 2.43
N GLY A 41 18.31 -7.76 3.60
CA GLY A 41 19.62 -7.38 4.12
C GLY A 41 20.07 -5.94 3.81
N SER A 42 19.36 -5.22 2.92
CA SER A 42 19.64 -3.82 2.59
C SER A 42 18.37 -2.95 2.50
N LEU A 43 17.34 -3.29 3.28
CA LEU A 43 16.09 -2.55 3.33
C LEU A 43 16.30 -1.14 3.88
N LYS A 44 15.69 -0.14 3.23
CA LYS A 44 15.72 1.25 3.66
C LYS A 44 14.30 1.81 3.73
N LEU A 45 14.07 2.68 4.71
CA LEU A 45 12.89 3.52 4.77
C LEU A 45 13.22 4.82 4.02
N VAL A 46 12.46 5.12 2.98
CA VAL A 46 12.66 6.29 2.13
C VAL A 46 11.38 7.10 2.09
N GLU A 47 11.51 8.41 2.24
CA GLU A 47 10.41 9.35 2.02
C GLU A 47 10.20 9.52 0.51
N VAL A 48 8.95 9.42 0.06
CA VAL A 48 8.60 9.65 -1.34
C VAL A 48 8.43 11.17 -1.51
N ASP A 49 9.16 11.74 -2.47
CA ASP A 49 9.27 13.19 -2.66
C ASP A 49 7.90 13.91 -2.68
N ALA A 50 7.89 15.11 -2.08
CA ALA A 50 6.72 15.91 -1.71
C ALA A 50 5.90 16.49 -2.89
N SER A 51 6.15 16.09 -4.14
CA SER A 51 5.31 16.45 -5.29
C SER A 51 3.99 15.67 -5.32
N THR A 52 3.91 14.60 -4.55
CA THR A 52 2.68 13.84 -4.28
C THR A 52 1.99 14.52 -3.11
N THR A 53 0.84 15.15 -3.35
CA THR A 53 -0.01 15.82 -2.36
C THR A 53 0.05 15.08 -1.01
N ALA A 54 0.42 15.80 0.06
CA ALA A 54 0.40 15.23 1.40
C ALA A 54 -0.99 14.64 1.65
N TRP A 55 -1.03 13.39 2.10
CA TRP A 55 -2.29 12.71 2.40
C TRP A 55 -2.98 13.44 3.55
N ASP A 56 -4.17 13.95 3.31
CA ASP A 56 -5.01 14.48 4.39
C ASP A 56 -5.84 13.35 5.04
N THR A 57 -6.49 13.67 6.16
CA THR A 57 -7.32 12.70 6.88
C THR A 57 -8.44 12.13 6.02
N LEU A 58 -9.09 12.96 5.19
CA LEU A 58 -10.23 12.54 4.37
C LEU A 58 -9.79 11.56 3.28
N GLN A 59 -8.65 11.80 2.66
CA GLN A 59 -8.06 10.89 1.67
C GLN A 59 -7.71 9.53 2.28
N LEU A 60 -7.22 9.51 3.52
CA LEU A 60 -6.90 8.26 4.22
C LEU A 60 -8.15 7.48 4.63
N GLU A 61 -9.21 8.15 5.09
CA GLU A 61 -10.51 7.52 5.37
C GLU A 61 -11.14 6.95 4.11
N GLN A 62 -11.04 7.65 2.98
CA GLN A 62 -11.50 7.15 1.69
C GLN A 62 -10.70 5.92 1.26
N LEU A 63 -9.37 5.96 1.36
CA LEU A 63 -8.52 4.81 1.03
C LEU A 63 -8.84 3.61 1.91
N GLU A 64 -9.10 3.81 3.20
CA GLU A 64 -9.52 2.73 4.11
C GLU A 64 -10.80 2.08 3.60
N THR A 65 -11.81 2.88 3.23
CA THR A 65 -13.08 2.38 2.68
C THR A 65 -12.85 1.61 1.38
N ASP A 66 -12.08 2.17 0.45
CA ASP A 66 -11.78 1.54 -0.83
C ASP A 66 -11.08 0.18 -0.66
N LEU A 67 -10.16 0.08 0.32
CA LEU A 67 -9.48 -1.17 0.63
C LEU A 67 -10.40 -2.21 1.28
N LEU A 68 -11.32 -1.78 2.15
CA LEU A 68 -12.32 -2.68 2.75
C LEU A 68 -13.25 -3.25 1.68
N ASP A 69 -13.74 -2.41 0.77
CA ASP A 69 -14.59 -2.83 -0.35
C ASP A 69 -13.83 -3.81 -1.26
N LEU A 70 -12.56 -3.51 -1.58
CA LEU A 70 -11.71 -4.40 -2.36
C LEU A 70 -11.55 -5.79 -1.70
N VAL A 71 -11.33 -5.84 -0.39
CA VAL A 71 -11.23 -7.11 0.35
C VAL A 71 -12.56 -7.87 0.27
N GLU A 72 -13.68 -7.20 0.49
CA GLU A 72 -15.01 -7.81 0.49
C GLU A 72 -15.41 -8.39 -0.89
N GLU A 73 -15.11 -7.66 -1.96
CA GLU A 73 -15.31 -8.09 -3.36
C GLU A 73 -14.40 -9.26 -3.74
N HIS A 74 -13.19 -9.30 -3.19
CA HIS A 74 -12.18 -10.30 -3.51
C HIS A 74 -11.93 -11.32 -2.39
N ARG A 75 -12.90 -11.58 -1.50
CA ARG A 75 -12.78 -12.57 -0.40
C ARG A 75 -12.34 -13.97 -0.82
N HIS A 76 -12.59 -14.35 -2.07
CA HIS A 76 -12.15 -15.62 -2.64
C HIS A 76 -10.62 -15.69 -2.87
N ARG A 77 -9.93 -14.54 -2.88
CA ARG A 77 -8.46 -14.39 -2.99
C ARG A 77 -7.79 -14.26 -1.62
N SER A 78 -8.06 -15.22 -0.74
CA SER A 78 -7.44 -15.29 0.61
C SER A 78 -5.90 -15.30 0.59
N ASP A 79 -5.28 -15.62 -0.55
CA ASP A 79 -3.84 -15.55 -0.74
C ASP A 79 -3.28 -14.14 -0.93
N CYS A 80 -4.14 -13.16 -1.22
CA CYS A 80 -3.79 -11.74 -1.31
C CYS A 80 -4.04 -10.99 0.03
N PHE A 81 -5.05 -11.43 0.78
CA PHE A 81 -5.48 -10.76 2.02
C PHE A 81 -5.21 -11.66 3.22
N LEU A 82 -3.97 -11.61 3.71
CA LEU A 82 -3.59 -12.29 4.93
C LEU A 82 -3.63 -11.29 6.09
N GLU A 83 -4.57 -11.51 7.01
CA GLU A 83 -4.50 -10.86 8.32
C GLU A 83 -3.24 -11.34 9.03
N ILE A 84 -2.37 -10.39 9.37
CA ILE A 84 -1.23 -10.66 10.24
C ILE A 84 -1.73 -10.44 11.66
N ASP A 85 -2.09 -11.52 12.36
CA ASP A 85 -2.29 -11.49 13.80
C ASP A 85 -1.02 -10.91 14.46
N ARG A 86 -1.13 -9.74 15.09
CA ARG A 86 -0.06 -9.05 15.78
C ARG A 86 -0.38 -8.85 17.25
#